data_AF-A0A848TV04-F1
#
_entry.id   AF-A0A848TV04-F1
#
_cell.length_a   1.000
_cell.length_b   1.000
_cell.length_c   1.000
_cell.angle_alpha   90.00
_cell.angle_beta   90.00
_cell.angle_gamma   90.00
#
_symmetry.space_group_name_H-M   'P 1'
#
loop_
_entity.id
_entity.type
_entity.pdbx_description
1 polymer ?
#
loop_
_entity_poly.entity_id
_entity_poly.type
_entity_poly.pdbx_seq_one_letter_code
_entity_poly.pdbx_strand_id
1 'polypeptide(L)' 'DVDWNRNQTVRDWYAKIKSRPAFRSLLADAVPGFPPPAHYADLDF' A
#
# COMPACT_ATOMS: atom_id res chain seq x y z
N ASP A 1 -1.35 11.62 -2.57
CA ASP A 1 -0.66 10.34 -2.78
C ASP A 1 0.73 10.41 -2.14
N VAL A 2 1.30 9.28 -1.72
CA VAL A 2 2.61 9.24 -1.04
C VAL A 2 3.73 9.13 -2.07
N ASP A 3 4.75 9.98 -1.98
CA ASP A 3 5.95 9.88 -2.82
C ASP A 3 6.89 8.79 -2.29
N TRP A 4 6.68 7.57 -2.76
CA TRP A 4 7.49 6.39 -2.40
C TRP A 4 8.92 6.42 -2.95
N ASN A 5 9.21 7.29 -3.92
CA ASN A 5 10.57 7.42 -4.49
C ASN A 5 11.49 8.30 -3.62
N ARG A 6 10.91 9.07 -2.69
CA ARG A 6 11.67 9.92 -1.77
C ARG A 6 12.55 9.13 -0.80
N ASN A 7 12.21 7.88 -0.48
CA ASN A 7 13.01 7.03 0.39
C ASN A 7 12.84 5.54 0.06
N GLN A 8 13.87 4.96 -0.57
CA GLN A 8 13.87 3.57 -1.01
C GLN A 8 13.80 2.57 0.16
N THR A 9 14.46 2.86 1.29
CA THR A 9 14.42 1.97 2.47
C THR A 9 13.02 1.87 3.06
N VAL A 10 12.29 2.99 3.11
CA VAL A 10 10.91 3.01 3.61
C VAL A 10 9.98 2.26 2.66
N ARG A 11 10.15 2.44 1.34
CA ARG A 11 9.41 1.70 0.32
C ARG A 11 9.61 0.19 0.47
N ASP A 12 10.85 -0.27 0.54
CA ASP A 12 11.17 -1.70 0.65
C ASP A 12 10.65 -2.31 1.97
N TRP A 13 10.74 -1.58 3.07
CA TRP A 13 10.19 -2.00 4.35
C TRP A 13 8.66 -2.12 4.30
N TYR A 14 7.99 -1.14 3.72
CA TYR A 14 6.53 -1.12 3.63
C TYR A 14 6.00 -2.20 2.68
N ALA A 15 6.66 -2.41 1.53
CA ALA A 15 6.34 -3.51 0.61
C ALA A 15 6.39 -4.87 1.32
N LYS A 16 7.43 -5.14 2.13
CA LYS A 16 7.53 -6.38 2.94
C LYS A 16 6.38 -6.55 3.93
N ILE A 17 5.91 -5.47 4.56
CA ILE A 17 4.77 -5.52 5.49
C ILE A 17 3.46 -5.77 4.73
N LYS A 18 3.26 -5.04 3.63
CA LYS A 18 2.07 -5.09 2.78
C LYS A 18 1.83 -6.48 2.17
N SER A 19 2.90 -7.23 1.88
CA SER A 19 2.82 -8.59 1.32
C SER A 19 2.38 -9.67 2.31
N ARG A 20 2.22 -9.36 3.61
CA ARG A 20 1.84 -10.36 4.62
C ARG A 20 0.34 -10.69 4.53
N PRO A 21 -0.08 -11.96 4.74
CA PRO A 21 -1.50 -12.33 4.70
C PRO A 21 -2.39 -11.52 5.63
N ALA A 22 -1.88 -11.11 6.80
CA ALA A 22 -2.57 -10.28 7.77
C ALA A 22 -2.92 -8.87 7.25
N PHE A 23 -2.26 -8.38 6.20
CA PHE A 23 -2.49 -7.07 5.62
C PHE A 23 -3.58 -7.06 4.54
N ARG A 24 -4.01 -8.25 4.05
CA ARG A 24 -4.96 -8.36 2.94
C ARG A 24 -6.31 -7.72 3.24
N SER A 25 -6.82 -7.83 4.47
CA SER A 25 -8.09 -7.19 4.84
C SER A 25 -7.99 -5.67 4.74
N LEU A 26 -6.89 -5.08 5.20
CA LEU A 26 -6.66 -3.63 5.13
C LEU A 26 -6.52 -3.13 3.68
N LEU A 27 -5.97 -3.95 2.78
CA LEU A 27 -5.88 -3.62 1.35
C LEU A 27 -7.22 -3.76 0.61
N ALA A 28 -8.16 -4.54 1.19
CA ALA A 28 -9.51 -4.71 0.66
C ALA A 28 -10.50 -3.67 1.20
N ASP A 29 -10.13 -2.94 2.26
CA ASP A 29 -10.98 -1.91 2.85
C ASP A 29 -11.16 -0.72 1.91
N ALA A 30 -12.41 -0.32 1.72
CA ALA A 30 -12.79 0.85 0.93
C ALA A 30 -13.72 1.75 1.76
N VAL A 31 -13.41 3.05 1.80
CA VAL A 31 -14.21 4.05 2.53
C VAL A 31 -15.08 4.81 1.53
N PRO A 32 -16.41 4.89 1.73
CA PRO A 32 -17.29 5.66 0.86
C PRO A 32 -16.84 7.12 0.72
N GLY A 33 -16.76 7.62 -0.51
CA GLY A 33 -16.28 8.99 -0.80
C GLY A 33 -14.75 9.16 -0.78
N PHE A 34 -13.99 8.11 -0.45
CA PHE A 34 -12.53 8.09 -0.47
C PHE A 34 -12.03 6.91 -1.32
N PRO A 35 -12.08 7.03 -2.66
CA PRO A 35 -11.52 6.00 -3.53
C PRO A 35 -10.00 5.91 -3.30
N PRO A 36 -9.45 4.70 -3.05
CA PRO A 36 -8.02 4.55 -2.88
C PRO A 36 -7.27 4.80 -4.20
N PRO A 37 -5.98 5.18 -4.14
CA PRO A 37 -5.12 5.23 -5.32
C PRO A 37 -5.08 3.88 -6.05
N ALA A 38 -4.89 3.88 -7.37
CA ALA A 38 -4.93 2.66 -8.18
C ALA A 38 -3.88 1.60 -7.75
N HIS A 39 -2.73 2.03 -7.24
CA HIS A 39 -1.65 1.17 -6.75
C HIS A 39 -1.81 0.80 -5.26
N TYR A 40 -2.91 1.17 -4.60
CA TYR A 40 -3.09 0.93 -3.17
C TYR A 40 -3.10 -0.55 -2.81
N ALA A 41 -3.67 -1.40 -3.65
CA ALA A 41 -3.63 -2.86 -3.47
C ALA A 41 -2.46 -3.55 -4.20
N ASP A 42 -1.73 -2.82 -5.04
CA ASP A 42 -0.57 -3.34 -5.77
C ASP A 42 0.58 -3.62 -4.79
N LEU A 43 1.21 -4.78 -4.87
CA LEU A 43 2.33 -5.12 -3.99
C LEU A 43 3.69 -4.61 -4.51
N ASP A 44 3.77 -4.24 -5.80
CA ASP A 44 5.02 -3.89 -6.49
C ASP A 44 5.18 -2.38 -6.81
N PHE A 45 4.41 -1.54 -6.12
CA PHE A 45 4.41 -0.06 -6.22
C PHE A 45 5.72 0.62 -5.84
#